data_AF-A0A966D6P4-F1
#
_entry.id   AF-A0A966D6P4-F1
#
_cell.length_a   1.000
_cell.length_b   1.000
_cell.length_c   1.000
_cell.angle_alpha   90.00
_cell.angle_beta   90.00
_cell.angle_gamma   90.00
#
_symmetry.space_group_name_H-M   'P 1'
#
loop_
_entity.id
_entity.type
_entity.pdbx_description
1 polymer ?
#
loop_
_entity_poly.entity_id
_entity_poly.type
_entity_poly.pdbx_seq_one_letter_code
_entity_poly.pdbx_strand_id
1 'polypeptide(L)' 'MGIGGAGMSGLALLLAELGFEVSGCDMIHTSYVDKVLKEEIAVVLGHGRGHLDKFLPDLLVYS' A
#
# COMPACT_ATOMS: atom_id res chain seq x y z
N MET A 1 5.67 1.22 -0.95
CA MET A 1 6.15 -0.11 -1.42
C MET A 1 6.43 -0.97 -0.20
N GLY A 2 6.08 -2.25 -0.24
CA GLY A 2 6.12 -3.12 0.94
C GLY A 2 4.90 -2.97 1.86
N ILE A 3 3.73 -2.63 1.30
CA ILE A 3 2.51 -2.30 2.07
C ILE A 3 1.97 -3.46 2.90
N GLY A 4 2.30 -4.70 2.53
CA GLY A 4 1.95 -5.93 3.24
C GLY A 4 2.91 -6.30 4.38
N GLY A 5 3.88 -5.44 4.70
CA GLY A 5 4.73 -5.57 5.88
C GLY A 5 4.01 -5.22 7.18
N ALA A 6 4.48 -5.75 8.32
CA ALA A 6 3.83 -5.57 9.63
C ALA A 6 3.70 -4.08 10.04
N GLY A 7 4.74 -3.27 9.81
CA GLY A 7 4.69 -1.83 10.09
C GLY A 7 3.98 -1.03 9.00
N MET A 8 4.28 -1.33 7.74
CA MET A 8 3.76 -0.59 6.59
C MET A 8 2.25 -0.74 6.41
N SER A 9 1.69 -1.90 6.70
CA SER A 9 0.24 -2.11 6.65
C SER A 9 -0.49 -1.27 7.70
N GLY A 10 0.03 -1.21 8.93
CA GLY A 10 -0.52 -0.35 9.99
C GLY A 10 -0.44 1.13 9.62
N LEU A 11 0.70 1.56 9.05
CA LEU A 11 0.85 2.94 8.57
C LEU A 11 -0.13 3.27 7.44
N ALA A 12 -0.33 2.35 6.48
CA ALA A 12 -1.28 2.53 5.38
C ALA A 12 -2.73 2.72 5.88
N LEU A 13 -3.14 1.88 6.84
CA LEU A 13 -4.46 1.98 7.47
C LEU A 13 -4.64 3.31 8.21
N LEU A 14 -3.64 3.71 9.01
CA LEU A 14 -3.66 4.98 9.73
C LEU A 14 -3.79 6.17 8.76
N LEU A 15 -3.02 6.19 7.67
CA LEU A 15 -3.08 7.27 6.68
C LEU A 15 -4.45 7.33 5.99
N ALA A 16 -5.06 6.19 5.68
CA ALA A 16 -6.40 6.14 5.13
C ALA A 16 -7.46 6.67 6.13
N GLU A 17 -7.37 6.27 7.41
CA GLU A 17 -8.24 6.80 8.48
C GLU A 17 -8.10 8.33 8.67
N LEU A 18 -6.91 8.88 8.43
CA LEU A 18 -6.64 10.31 8.47
C LEU A 18 -7.14 11.06 7.22
N GLY A 19 -7.72 10.37 6.24
CA GLY A 19 -8.32 10.95 5.03
C GLY A 19 -7.37 11.14 3.86
N PHE A 20 -6.18 10.52 3.89
CA PHE A 20 -5.28 10.50 2.73
C PHE A 20 -5.68 9.40 1.74
N GLU A 21 -5.45 9.65 0.45
CA GLU A 21 -5.52 8.60 -0.56
C GLU A 21 -4.27 7.73 -0.46
N VAL A 22 -4.47 6.44 -0.16
CA VAL A 22 -3.39 5.49 0.03
C VAL A 22 -3.48 4.40 -1.03
N SER A 23 -2.32 4.03 -1.56
CA SER A 23 -2.17 2.87 -2.43
C SER A 23 -0.81 2.23 -2.21
N GLY A 24 -0.61 1.01 -2.70
CA GLY A 24 0.67 0.36 -2.55
C GLY A 24 0.90 -0.88 -3.40
N CYS A 25 2.06 -1.48 -3.16
CA CYS A 25 2.41 -2.76 -3.72
C CYS A 25 3.24 -3.58 -2.74
N ASP A 26 3.22 -4.90 -2.90
CA ASP A 26 4.04 -5.84 -2.17
C ASP A 26 4.48 -7.01 -3.07
N MET A 27 5.59 -7.67 -2.75
CA MET A 27 6.10 -8.80 -3.53
C MET A 27 5.19 -10.03 -3.43
N ILE A 28 4.57 -10.25 -2.28
CA ILE A 28 3.69 -11.39 -2.03
C ILE A 28 2.39 -10.95 -1.36
N HIS A 29 1.35 -11.76 -1.53
CA HIS A 29 0.10 -11.58 -0.81
C HIS A 29 0.23 -12.11 0.62
N THR A 30 -0.11 -11.30 1.62
CA THR A 30 -0.05 -11.67 3.04
C THR A 30 -1.38 -11.38 3.73
N SER A 31 -1.55 -11.89 4.95
CA SER A 31 -2.72 -11.55 5.78
C SER A 31 -2.80 -10.06 6.13
N TYR A 32 -1.70 -9.31 6.05
CA TYR A 32 -1.71 -7.85 6.19
C TYR A 32 -2.27 -7.17 4.94
N VAL A 33 -1.96 -7.68 3.74
CA VAL A 33 -2.56 -7.21 2.49
C VAL A 33 -4.08 -7.39 2.52
N ASP A 34 -4.59 -8.50 3.05
CA ASP A 34 -6.03 -8.71 3.22
C ASP A 34 -6.70 -7.63 4.08
N LYS A 35 -6.02 -7.14 5.13
CA LYS A 35 -6.55 -6.08 5.99
C LYS A 35 -6.59 -4.74 5.26
N VAL A 36 -5.53 -4.43 4.52
CA VAL A 36 -5.44 -3.19 3.71
C VAL A 36 -6.52 -3.18 2.62
N LEU A 37 -6.70 -4.29 1.90
CA LEU A 37 -7.74 -4.40 0.86
C LEU A 37 -9.17 -4.27 1.40
N LYS A 38 -9.41 -4.65 2.66
CA LYS A 38 -10.74 -4.49 3.31
C LYS A 38 -11.13 -3.03 3.54
N GLU A 39 -10.14 -2.15 3.71
CA GLU A 39 -10.34 -0.70 3.80
C GLU A 39 -10.33 -0.03 2.40
N GLU A 40 -10.57 -0.80 1.34
CA GLU A 40 -10.63 -0.33 -0.06
C GLU A 40 -9.32 0.31 -0.57
N ILE A 41 -8.19 0.11 0.14
CA ILE A 41 -6.88 0.59 -0.28
C ILE A 41 -6.37 -0.29 -1.42
N ALA A 42 -6.04 0.33 -2.56
CA ALA A 42 -5.57 -0.37 -3.73
C ALA A 42 -4.15 -0.95 -3.53
N VAL A 43 -4.01 -2.27 -3.74
CA VAL A 43 -2.71 -2.96 -3.68
C VAL A 43 -2.44 -3.73 -4.97
N VAL A 44 -1.22 -3.62 -5.49
CA VAL A 44 -0.73 -4.40 -6.64
C VAL A 44 0.37 -5.35 -6.19
N LEU A 45 0.35 -6.60 -6.67
CA LEU A 45 1.43 -7.56 -6.40
C LEU A 45 2.64 -7.34 -7.33
N GLY A 46 3.83 -7.58 -6.79
CA GLY A 46 5.11 -7.31 -7.43
C GLY A 46 5.60 -5.89 -7.23
N HIS A 47 6.83 -5.63 -7.65
CA HIS A 47 7.40 -4.29 -7.71
C HIS A 47 7.70 -3.94 -9.16
N GLY A 48 7.16 -2.81 -9.62
CA GLY A 48 7.32 -2.37 -11.00
C GLY A 48 7.30 -0.86 -11.08
N ARG A 49 8.16 -0.30 -11.95
CA ARG A 49 8.26 1.14 -12.15
C ARG A 49 6.92 1.77 -12.57
N GLY A 50 6.11 1.03 -13.35
CA GLY A 50 4.78 1.47 -13.77
C GLY A 50 3.78 1.68 -12.63
N HIS A 51 4.09 1.29 -11.39
CA HIS A 51 3.25 1.61 -10.23
C HIS A 51 3.28 3.11 -9.92
N LEU A 52 4.38 3.81 -10.21
CA LEU A 52 4.47 5.26 -10.05
C LEU A 52 3.56 5.98 -11.05
N ASP A 53 3.48 5.49 -12.29
CA ASP A 53 2.58 6.05 -13.30
C ASP A 53 1.12 5.70 -13.03
N LYS A 54 0.86 4.52 -12.43
CA LYS A 54 -0.49 4.06 -12.08
C LYS A 54 -1.09 4.83 -10.91
N PHE A 55 -0.30 5.08 -9.87
CA PHE A 55 -0.78 5.69 -8.63
C PHE A 55 -0.46 7.17 -8.51
N LEU A 56 0.45 7.69 -9.33
CA LEU A 56 0.89 9.10 -9.33
C LEU A 56 1.10 9.66 -7.90
N PRO A 57 1.88 8.97 -7.04
CA PRO A 57 1.94 9.32 -5.63
C PRO A 57 2.68 10.64 -5.39
N ASP A 58 2.15 11.49 -4.51
CA ASP A 58 2.86 12.67 -4.00
C ASP A 58 4.02 12.29 -3.07
N LEU A 59 3.89 11.16 -2.36
CA LEU A 59 4.88 10.64 -1.42
C LEU A 59 5.02 9.12 -1.53
N LEU A 60 6.27 8.64 -1.62
CA LEU A 60 6.60 7.23 -1.62
C LEU A 60 7.21 6.82 -0.27
N VAL A 61 6.53 5.95 0.47
CA VAL A 61 7.07 5.31 1.69
C VAL A 61 7.46 3.87 1.37
N TYR A 62 8.61 3.42 1.88
CA TYR A 62 9.13 2.06 1.64
C TYR A 62 9.90 1.50 2.85
N SER A 63 9.99 0.18 2.92
CA SER A 63 10.81 -0.60 3.86
C SER A 63 11.37 -1.83 3.19
#